data_AF-A0A356R8P1-F1
#
_entry.id   AF-A0A356R8P1-F1
#
_cell.length_a   1.000
_cell.length_b   1.000
_cell.length_c   1.000
_cell.angle_alpha   90.00
_cell.angle_beta   90.00
_cell.angle_gamma   90.00
#
_symmetry.space_group_name_H-M   'P 1'
#
loop_
_entity.id
_entity.type
_entity.pdbx_description
1 polymer ?
#
loop_
_entity_poly.entity_id
_entity_poly.type
_entity_poly.pdbx_seq_one_letter_code
_entity_poly.pdbx_strand_id
1 'polypeptide(L)'
;MTKGPRKYDEELRALFEELAEIEAQSSDDEILAMAQEDGENPQLAAQQIRNLFQNKVKAYQQRALHAAQEKYRQQIQSLYQNSFKLPKSIQEKRNLLVRVFSLEPDMEAALLTAQHREFKNLTNEDIEGYLNQLLELGVLDQEGLVDEKEGK
;
A
#
# COMPACT_ATOMS: atom_id res chain seq x y z
N MET A 1 -20.23 7.37 47.34
CA MET A 1 -21.23 7.74 46.32
C MET A 1 -20.55 7.71 44.97
N THR A 2 -20.82 6.68 44.17
CA THR A 2 -20.21 6.46 42.84
C THR A 2 -21.03 7.21 41.79
N LYS A 3 -20.53 8.35 41.29
CA LYS A 3 -21.12 8.99 40.09
C LYS A 3 -20.92 8.02 38.92
N GLY A 4 -22.02 7.53 38.35
CA GLY A 4 -21.99 6.63 37.19
C GLY A 4 -21.51 7.34 35.93
N PRO A 5 -20.94 6.60 34.95
CA PRO A 5 -20.25 7.16 33.78
C PRO A 5 -21.09 8.14 32.95
N ARG A 6 -22.42 7.93 32.86
CA ARG A 6 -23.34 8.83 32.15
C ARG A 6 -23.48 10.22 32.78
N LYS A 7 -23.46 10.32 34.11
CA LYS A 7 -23.56 11.62 34.81
C LYS A 7 -22.28 12.43 34.65
N TYR A 8 -21.14 11.76 34.57
CA TYR A 8 -19.85 12.40 34.34
C TYR A 8 -19.76 13.00 32.93
N ASP A 9 -20.24 12.28 31.90
CA ASP A 9 -20.26 12.78 30.52
C ASP A 9 -21.24 13.94 30.32
N GLU A 10 -22.38 13.92 31.01
CA GLU A 10 -23.36 15.02 31.00
C GLU A 10 -22.82 16.27 31.71
N GLU A 11 -22.16 16.11 32.86
CA GLU A 11 -21.51 17.20 33.59
C GLU A 11 -20.33 17.80 32.79
N LEU A 12 -19.54 16.96 32.10
CA LEU A 12 -18.48 17.42 31.21
C LEU A 12 -19.06 18.23 30.05
N ARG A 13 -20.14 17.77 29.41
CA ARG A 13 -20.79 18.52 28.34
C ARG A 13 -21.28 19.87 28.79
N ALA A 14 -21.95 19.94 29.94
CA ALA A 14 -22.43 21.20 30.49
C ALA A 14 -21.29 22.19 30.75
N LEU A 15 -20.16 21.71 31.28
CA LEU A 15 -18.97 22.52 31.55
C LEU A 15 -18.31 23.01 30.24
N PHE A 16 -18.24 22.16 29.21
CA PHE A 16 -17.75 22.55 27.88
C PHE A 16 -18.67 23.55 27.19
N GLU A 17 -19.99 23.45 27.39
CA GLU A 17 -20.97 24.37 26.81
C GLU A 17 -20.89 25.75 27.48
N GLU A 18 -20.73 25.78 28.82
CA GLU A 18 -20.50 27.02 29.58
C GLU A 18 -19.16 27.69 29.21
N LEU A 19 -18.08 26.91 29.07
CA LEU A 19 -16.79 27.41 28.58
C LEU A 19 -16.90 27.99 27.16
N ALA A 20 -17.60 27.30 26.26
CA ALA A 20 -17.80 27.77 24.89
C ALA A 20 -18.63 29.06 24.83
N GLU A 21 -19.60 29.24 25.73
CA GLU A 21 -20.39 30.45 25.82
C GLU A 21 -19.59 31.64 26.34
N ILE A 22 -18.68 31.41 27.30
CA ILE A 22 -17.73 32.43 27.81
C ILE A 22 -16.73 32.84 26.71
N GLU A 23 -16.19 31.88 25.96
CA GLU A 23 -15.26 32.14 24.86
C GLU A 23 -15.95 32.89 23.71
N ALA A 24 -17.21 32.57 23.41
CA ALA A 24 -17.99 33.24 22.36
C ALA A 24 -18.39 34.68 22.71
N GLN A 25 -18.42 35.04 23.98
CA GLN A 25 -18.74 36.39 24.46
C GLN A 25 -17.49 37.27 24.65
N SER A 26 -16.32 36.66 24.76
CA SER A 26 -15.05 37.37 24.86
C SER A 26 -14.65 37.93 23.50
N SER A 27 -14.14 39.16 23.46
CA SER A 27 -13.55 39.73 22.26
C SER A 27 -12.17 39.13 21.98
N ASP A 28 -11.75 39.10 20.71
CA ASP A 28 -10.41 38.63 20.31
C ASP A 28 -9.29 39.32 21.12
N ASP A 29 -9.46 40.61 21.42
CA ASP A 29 -8.49 41.40 22.20
C ASP A 29 -8.42 40.96 23.67
N GLU A 30 -9.55 40.61 24.29
CA GLU A 30 -9.61 40.09 25.66
C GLU A 30 -8.97 38.70 25.76
N ILE A 31 -9.22 37.83 24.77
CA ILE A 31 -8.63 36.48 24.70
C ILE A 31 -7.10 36.57 24.53
N LEU A 32 -6.61 37.46 23.67
CA LEU A 32 -5.18 37.68 23.48
C LEU A 32 -4.52 38.28 24.73
N ALA A 33 -5.20 39.18 25.43
CA ALA A 33 -4.71 39.78 26.67
C ALA A 33 -4.61 38.76 27.80
N MET A 34 -5.64 37.92 28.00
CA MET A 34 -5.64 36.84 28.99
C MET A 34 -4.52 35.83 28.73
N ALA A 35 -4.37 35.39 27.47
CA ALA A 35 -3.31 34.45 27.11
C ALA A 35 -1.90 35.03 27.37
N GLN A 36 -1.70 36.33 27.13
CA GLN A 36 -0.44 37.00 27.45
C GLN A 36 -0.22 37.15 28.96
N GLU A 37 -1.27 37.43 29.73
CA GLU A 37 -1.22 37.52 31.20
C GLU A 37 -0.84 36.18 31.84
N ASP A 38 -1.34 35.07 31.26
CA ASP A 38 -1.00 33.70 31.66
C ASP A 38 0.40 33.25 31.17
N GLY A 39 1.14 34.13 30.49
CA GLY A 39 2.48 33.86 29.97
C GLY A 39 2.50 32.99 28.72
N GLU A 40 1.34 32.76 28.10
CA GLU A 40 1.22 32.07 26.83
C GLU A 40 1.56 33.01 25.66
N ASN A 41 1.94 32.42 24.52
CA ASN A 41 2.22 33.15 23.30
C ASN A 41 1.16 32.77 22.24
N PRO A 42 0.15 33.62 22.01
CA PRO A 42 -0.93 33.34 21.08
C PRO A 42 -0.45 33.10 19.65
N GLN A 43 0.61 33.79 19.22
CA GLN A 43 1.21 33.61 17.90
C GLN A 43 1.86 32.23 17.76
N LEU A 44 2.51 31.71 18.80
CA LEU A 44 3.06 30.35 18.78
C LEU A 44 1.94 29.31 18.74
N ALA A 45 0.88 29.48 19.53
CA ALA A 45 -0.29 28.59 19.51
C ALA A 45 -0.95 28.56 18.11
N ALA A 46 -1.17 29.73 17.51
CA ALA A 46 -1.73 29.85 16.16
C ALA A 46 -0.84 29.17 15.10
N GLN A 47 0.49 29.30 15.21
CA GLN A 47 1.43 28.62 14.31
C GLN A 47 1.36 27.09 14.46
N GLN A 48 1.27 26.57 15.68
CA GLN A 48 1.16 25.13 15.93
C GLN A 48 -0.13 24.57 15.33
N ILE A 49 -1.25 25.24 15.54
CA ILE A 49 -2.56 24.85 14.99
C ILE A 49 -2.51 24.87 13.46
N ARG A 50 -1.96 25.93 12.85
CA ARG A 50 -1.80 26.04 11.40
C ARG A 50 -0.95 24.89 10.85
N ASN A 51 0.18 24.58 11.47
CA ASN A 51 1.05 23.48 11.06
C ASN A 51 0.34 22.13 11.17
N LEU A 52 -0.44 21.91 12.23
CA LEU A 52 -1.24 20.70 12.40
C LEU A 52 -2.23 20.53 11.25
N PHE A 53 -2.99 21.57 10.92
CA PHE A 53 -3.94 21.52 9.81
C PHE A 53 -3.25 21.28 8.46
N GLN A 54 -2.16 21.99 8.18
CA GLN A 54 -1.39 21.81 6.94
C GLN A 54 -0.85 20.38 6.81
N ASN A 55 -0.31 19.81 7.89
CA ASN A 55 0.17 18.43 7.91
C ASN A 55 -0.96 17.43 7.68
N LYS A 56 -2.13 17.64 8.28
CA LYS A 56 -3.30 16.76 8.09
C LYS A 56 -3.85 16.85 6.67
N VAL A 57 -3.95 18.05 6.09
CA VAL A 57 -4.36 18.23 4.69
C VAL A 57 -3.39 17.55 3.74
N LYS A 58 -2.08 17.74 3.95
CA LYS A 58 -1.05 17.07 3.15
C LYS A 58 -1.14 15.55 3.24
N ALA A 59 -1.28 15.00 4.46
CA ALA A 59 -1.45 13.57 4.67
C ALA A 59 -2.71 13.02 3.99
N TYR A 60 -3.81 13.77 4.01
CA TYR A 60 -5.05 13.40 3.33
C TYR A 60 -4.88 13.39 1.80
N GLN A 61 -4.28 14.43 1.23
CA GLN A 61 -3.98 14.49 -0.20
C GLN A 61 -3.05 13.36 -0.65
N GLN A 62 -2.07 13.01 0.19
CA GLN A 62 -1.11 11.93 -0.09
C GLN A 62 -1.65 10.53 0.25
N ARG A 63 -2.85 10.41 0.83
CA ARG A 63 -3.42 9.12 1.26
C ARG A 63 -3.57 8.14 0.10
N ALA A 64 -4.01 8.61 -1.06
CA ALA A 64 -4.16 7.76 -2.25
C ALA A 64 -2.81 7.23 -2.73
N LEU A 65 -1.78 8.08 -2.73
CA LEU A 65 -0.41 7.70 -3.09
C LEU A 65 0.15 6.68 -2.10
N HIS A 66 0.02 6.92 -0.79
CA HIS A 66 0.46 5.98 0.23
C HIS A 66 -0.28 4.65 0.15
N ALA A 67 -1.59 4.65 -0.09
CA ALA A 67 -2.36 3.43 -0.27
C ALA A 67 -1.90 2.63 -1.50
N ALA A 68 -1.58 3.31 -2.61
CA ALA A 68 -1.03 2.66 -3.80
C ALA A 68 0.37 2.07 -3.54
N GLN A 69 1.24 2.81 -2.85
CA GLN A 69 2.58 2.35 -2.47
C GLN A 69 2.54 1.16 -1.53
N GLU A 70 1.65 1.16 -0.54
CA GLU A 70 1.47 0.03 0.38
C GLU A 70 0.92 -1.20 -0.34
N LYS A 71 -0.06 -1.03 -1.24
CA LYS A 71 -0.53 -2.14 -2.10
C LYS A 71 0.59 -2.71 -2.96
N TYR A 72 1.37 -1.86 -3.61
CA TYR A 72 2.51 -2.30 -4.40
C TYR A 72 3.55 -3.02 -3.54
N ARG A 73 3.87 -2.50 -2.36
CA ARG A 73 4.78 -3.14 -1.41
C ARG A 73 4.26 -4.51 -0.97
N GLN A 74 2.97 -4.62 -0.68
CA GLN A 74 2.33 -5.90 -0.32
C GLN A 74 2.37 -6.89 -1.48
N GLN A 75 2.12 -6.44 -2.71
CA GLN A 75 2.26 -7.27 -3.92
C GLN A 75 3.69 -7.78 -4.07
N ILE A 76 4.68 -6.89 -4.01
CA ILE A 76 6.10 -7.27 -4.08
C ILE A 76 6.49 -8.23 -2.95
N GLN A 77 6.04 -7.98 -1.72
CA GLN A 77 6.29 -8.87 -0.59
C GLN A 77 5.64 -10.24 -0.77
N SER A 78 4.42 -10.28 -1.31
CA SER A 78 3.74 -11.54 -1.63
C SER A 78 4.48 -12.32 -2.71
N LEU A 79 5.06 -11.64 -3.72
CA LEU A 79 5.91 -12.26 -4.74
C LEU A 79 7.19 -12.85 -4.14
N TYR A 80 7.84 -12.16 -3.20
CA TYR A 80 9.05 -12.69 -2.55
C TYR A 80 8.77 -13.82 -1.54
N GLN A 81 7.64 -13.78 -0.83
CA GLN A 81 7.23 -14.85 0.10
C GLN A 81 6.77 -16.10 -0.67
N ASN A 82 6.15 -15.89 -1.83
CA ASN A 82 5.86 -16.91 -2.81
C ASN A 82 7.12 -17.25 -3.60
N SER A 83 8.15 -17.73 -2.90
CA SER A 83 9.32 -18.34 -3.54
C SER A 83 8.83 -19.38 -4.54
N PHE A 84 8.93 -19.02 -5.82
CA PHE A 84 8.49 -19.84 -6.92
C PHE A 84 9.14 -21.21 -6.79
N LYS A 85 8.33 -22.27 -6.75
CA LYS A 85 8.81 -23.65 -6.77
C LYS A 85 9.29 -23.99 -8.18
N LEU A 86 10.25 -23.22 -8.69
CA LEU A 86 10.97 -23.58 -9.90
C LEU A 86 11.62 -24.95 -9.63
N PRO A 87 11.35 -25.95 -10.48
CA PRO A 87 11.95 -27.27 -10.32
C PRO A 87 13.48 -27.15 -10.26
N LYS A 88 14.11 -27.83 -9.30
CA LYS A 88 15.57 -27.75 -9.13
C LYS A 88 16.33 -28.46 -10.25
N SER A 89 15.67 -29.37 -10.97
CA SER A 89 16.26 -30.12 -12.07
C SER A 89 16.07 -29.41 -13.42
N ILE A 90 17.14 -29.33 -14.21
CA ILE A 90 17.14 -28.77 -15.57
C ILE A 90 16.12 -29.49 -16.47
N GLN A 91 15.93 -30.80 -16.30
CA GLN A 91 14.97 -31.58 -17.08
C GLN A 91 13.52 -31.19 -16.75
N GLU A 92 13.21 -30.94 -15.48
CA GLU A 92 11.89 -30.52 -15.05
C GLU A 92 11.59 -29.08 -15.49
N LYS A 93 12.60 -28.20 -15.49
CA LYS A 93 12.52 -26.84 -16.06
C LYS A 93 12.19 -26.86 -17.55
N ARG A 94 12.82 -27.75 -18.33
CA ARG A 94 12.50 -27.94 -19.77
C ARG A 94 11.07 -28.41 -19.98
N ASN A 95 10.63 -29.40 -19.20
CA ASN A 95 9.26 -29.90 -19.31
C ASN A 95 8.22 -28.83 -18.94
N LEU A 96 8.53 -27.96 -17.98
CA LEU A 96 7.70 -26.82 -17.62
C LEU A 96 7.58 -25.83 -18.78
N LEU A 97 8.69 -25.44 -19.42
CA LEU A 97 8.67 -24.57 -20.60
C LEU A 97 7.84 -25.17 -21.74
N VAL A 98 8.05 -26.44 -22.07
CA VAL A 98 7.28 -27.13 -23.12
C VAL A 98 5.78 -27.13 -22.79
N ARG A 99 5.42 -27.31 -21.52
CA ARG A 99 4.02 -27.28 -21.08
C ARG A 99 3.40 -25.88 -21.20
N VAL A 100 4.14 -24.83 -20.84
CA VAL A 100 3.69 -23.43 -21.00
C VAL A 100 3.44 -23.11 -22.47
N PHE A 101 4.40 -23.42 -23.34
CA PHE A 101 4.25 -23.17 -24.78
C PHE A 101 3.15 -24.02 -25.43
N SER A 102 2.88 -25.22 -24.89
CA SER A 102 1.74 -26.04 -25.35
C SER A 102 0.38 -25.45 -25.00
N LEU A 103 0.31 -24.62 -23.94
CA LEU A 103 -0.94 -24.01 -23.48
C LEU A 103 -1.14 -22.60 -24.05
N GLU A 104 -0.05 -21.86 -24.26
CA GLU A 104 -0.06 -20.57 -24.95
C GLU A 104 0.92 -20.57 -26.14
N PRO A 105 0.49 -21.03 -27.33
CA PRO A 105 1.33 -21.06 -28.53
C PRO A 105 1.80 -19.67 -28.98
N ASP A 106 1.05 -18.63 -28.64
CA ASP A 106 1.39 -17.24 -28.97
C ASP A 106 2.62 -16.75 -28.16
N MET A 107 2.82 -17.27 -26.95
CA MET A 107 4.00 -16.99 -26.13
C MET A 107 5.25 -17.69 -26.68
N GLU A 108 5.10 -18.86 -27.31
CA GLU A 108 6.19 -19.55 -27.99
C GLU A 108 6.78 -18.66 -29.09
N ALA A 109 5.92 -18.04 -29.91
CA ALA A 109 6.34 -17.16 -30.99
C ALA A 109 6.89 -15.81 -30.50
N ALA A 110 6.44 -15.32 -29.35
CA ALA A 110 6.89 -14.05 -28.78
C ALA A 110 8.24 -14.16 -28.06
N LEU A 111 8.50 -15.28 -27.37
CA LEU A 111 9.70 -15.48 -26.54
C LEU A 111 10.81 -16.23 -27.27
N LEU A 112 10.46 -17.19 -28.14
CA LEU A 112 11.45 -17.90 -28.95
C LEU A 112 11.62 -17.18 -30.28
N THR A 113 12.78 -16.53 -30.44
CA THR A 113 13.25 -16.14 -31.77
C THR A 113 13.37 -17.39 -32.65
N ALA A 114 13.13 -17.27 -33.96
CA ALA A 114 13.04 -18.40 -34.90
C ALA A 114 14.21 -19.41 -34.84
N GLN A 115 15.35 -19.04 -34.24
CA GLN A 115 16.53 -19.88 -34.03
C GLN A 115 16.39 -20.89 -32.87
N HIS A 116 15.45 -20.68 -31.94
CA HIS A 116 15.30 -21.48 -30.71
C HIS A 116 14.01 -22.32 -30.67
N ARG A 117 13.24 -22.33 -31.76
CA ARG A 117 11.92 -22.98 -31.89
C ARG A 117 11.93 -24.50 -31.68
N GLU A 118 13.05 -25.18 -31.92
CA GLU A 118 13.13 -26.65 -31.78
C GLU A 118 13.60 -27.12 -30.40
N PHE A 119 13.82 -26.23 -29.42
CA PHE A 119 14.36 -26.52 -28.07
C PHE A 119 15.73 -27.25 -28.02
N LYS A 120 16.23 -27.76 -29.15
CA LYS A 120 17.47 -28.54 -29.27
C LYS A 120 18.74 -27.72 -29.03
N ASN A 121 18.66 -26.40 -29.24
CA ASN A 121 19.81 -25.49 -29.13
C ASN A 121 19.75 -24.59 -27.88
N LEU A 122 18.79 -24.79 -26.97
CA LEU A 122 18.69 -23.99 -25.76
C LEU A 122 19.74 -24.44 -24.73
N THR A 123 20.60 -23.50 -24.32
CA THR A 123 21.51 -23.73 -23.20
C THR A 123 20.74 -23.75 -21.89
N ASN A 124 21.36 -24.28 -20.83
CA ASN A 124 20.69 -24.33 -19.52
C ASN A 124 20.47 -22.92 -18.97
N GLU A 125 21.39 -22.01 -19.28
CA GLU A 125 21.30 -20.58 -18.96
C GLU A 125 20.12 -19.91 -19.67
N ASP A 126 19.89 -20.22 -20.95
CA ASP A 126 18.75 -19.68 -21.71
C ASP A 126 17.40 -20.15 -21.12
N ILE A 127 17.32 -21.43 -20.74
CA ILE A 127 16.13 -22.02 -20.12
C ILE A 127 15.75 -21.32 -18.81
N GLU A 128 16.73 -20.99 -17.98
CA GLU A 128 16.50 -20.23 -16.75
C GLU A 128 16.11 -18.78 -17.04
N GLY A 129 16.74 -18.15 -18.04
CA GLY A 129 16.36 -16.82 -18.51
C GLY A 129 14.90 -16.74 -18.95
N TYR A 130 14.45 -17.69 -19.78
CA TYR A 130 13.06 -17.74 -20.24
C TYR A 130 12.06 -18.02 -19.13
N LEU A 131 12.39 -18.91 -18.17
CA LEU A 131 11.53 -19.17 -17.03
C LEU A 131 11.38 -17.94 -16.12
N ASN A 132 12.46 -17.19 -15.92
CA ASN A 132 12.40 -15.93 -15.16
C ASN A 132 11.57 -14.87 -15.90
N GLN A 133 11.71 -14.75 -17.23
CA GLN A 133 10.88 -13.84 -18.02
C GLN A 133 9.39 -14.21 -17.95
N LEU A 134 9.05 -15.49 -18.05
CA LEU A 134 7.67 -15.98 -17.90
C LEU A 134 7.11 -15.73 -16.49
N LEU A 135 7.98 -15.74 -15.48
CA LEU A 135 7.67 -15.36 -14.11
C LEU A 135 7.32 -13.88 -13.99
N GLU A 136 8.16 -13.02 -14.59
CA GLU A 136 7.96 -11.57 -14.60
C GLU A 136 6.72 -11.16 -15.38
N LEU A 137 6.38 -11.92 -16.43
CA LEU A 137 5.17 -11.76 -17.23
C LEU A 137 3.90 -12.29 -16.52
N GLY A 138 4.04 -13.01 -15.40
CA GLY A 138 2.92 -13.54 -14.63
C GLY A 138 2.19 -14.72 -15.30
N VAL A 139 2.82 -15.40 -16.27
CA VAL A 139 2.26 -16.56 -16.98
C VAL A 139 2.41 -17.85 -16.17
N LEU A 140 3.35 -17.84 -15.22
CA LEU A 140 3.64 -18.97 -14.32
C LEU A 140 3.17 -18.66 -12.88
N ASP A 141 2.17 -19.39 -12.40
CA ASP A 141 1.80 -19.43 -10.97
C ASP A 141 2.53 -20.56 -10.23
N GLN A 142 2.34 -20.64 -8.90
CA GLN A 142 3.03 -21.56 -7.97
C GLN A 142 2.98 -23.06 -8.35
N GLU A 143 2.07 -23.45 -9.24
CA GLU A 143 1.89 -24.83 -9.72
C GLU A 143 2.32 -25.03 -11.19
N GLY A 144 2.84 -23.98 -11.82
CA GLY A 144 3.48 -24.05 -13.12
C GLY A 144 2.66 -23.56 -14.30
N LEU A 145 1.48 -22.93 -14.09
CA LEU A 145 0.69 -22.15 -15.06
C LEU A 145 -0.42 -21.37 -14.33
N VAL A 146 -0.75 -20.17 -14.81
CA VAL A 146 -2.00 -19.48 -14.42
C VAL A 146 -3.14 -20.02 -15.30
N ASP A 147 -4.17 -20.59 -14.70
CA ASP A 147 -5.41 -20.90 -15.42
C ASP A 147 -6.09 -19.57 -15.78
N GLU A 148 -6.26 -19.26 -17.06
CA GLU A 148 -7.05 -18.12 -17.55
C GLU A 148 -8.53 -18.30 -17.16
N LYS A 149 -8.88 -18.08 -15.88
CA LYS A 149 -10.28 -18.06 -15.43
C LYS A 149 -10.56 -17.07 -14.31
N GLU A 150 -10.15 -15.81 -14.44
CA GLU A 150 -10.86 -14.72 -13.77
C GLU A 150 -10.98 -13.48 -14.67
N GLY A 151 -11.85 -13.61 -15.67
CA GLY A 151 -12.49 -12.48 -16.34
C GLY A 151 -14.00 -12.56 -16.15
N LYS A 152 -14.53 -12.06 -15.03
CA LYS A 152 -15.89 -11.51 -14.89
C LYS A 152 -15.96 -10.46 -13.79
#